data_AF-A0A0M8Y830-F1
#
_entry.id   AF-A0A0M8Y830-F1
#
_cell.length_a   1.000
_cell.length_b   1.000
_cell.length_c   1.000
_cell.angle_alpha   90.00
_cell.angle_beta   90.00
_cell.angle_gamma   90.00
#
_symmetry.space_group_name_H-M   'P 1'
#
loop_
_entity.id
_entity.type
_entity.pdbx_description
1 polymer ?
#
loop_
_entity_poly.entity_id
_entity_poly.type
_entity_poly.pdbx_seq_one_letter_code
_entity_poly.pdbx_strand_id
1 'polypeptide(L)'
;MILTASKVLSTGLLLAAAGVLAPGTATAAPAPRDFGDCMDIAVGEHDADPWIAHDACDSPELTTCYRILRDAYGRQPWILDACKARTE
;
A
#
# COMPACT_ATOMS: atom_id res chain seq x y z
N MET A 1 36.43 50.73 16.98
CA MET A 1 36.22 51.22 15.61
C MET A 1 37.56 51.18 14.88
N ILE A 2 37.64 50.41 13.79
CA ILE A 2 38.38 50.68 12.54
C ILE A 2 38.68 49.34 11.83
N LEU A 3 38.02 49.20 10.67
CA LEU A 3 38.46 48.56 9.41
C LEU A 3 38.77 47.04 9.47
N THR A 4 38.34 46.19 8.52
CA THR A 4 38.40 46.40 7.07
C THR A 4 37.57 45.31 6.38
N ALA A 5 36.78 45.69 5.37
CA ALA A 5 36.26 44.75 4.38
C ALA A 5 37.43 44.17 3.56
N SER A 6 37.37 42.89 3.21
CA SER A 6 38.22 42.33 2.17
C SER A 6 37.42 41.29 1.38
N LYS A 7 36.95 41.73 0.22
CA LYS A 7 36.56 40.87 -0.90
C LYS A 7 37.81 40.11 -1.34
N VAL A 8 37.76 38.78 -1.29
CA VAL A 8 38.69 37.94 -2.05
C VAL A 8 37.84 37.04 -2.94
N LEU A 9 37.91 37.34 -4.23
CA LEU A 9 37.50 36.50 -5.34
C LEU A 9 38.25 35.17 -5.31
N SER A 10 37.71 34.23 -6.07
CA SER A 10 38.41 33.13 -6.77
C SER A 10 38.21 31.75 -6.13
N THR A 11 37.37 30.94 -6.77
CA THR A 11 37.74 29.97 -7.82
C THR A 11 38.39 28.74 -7.20
N GLY A 12 37.73 27.58 -7.32
CA GLY A 12 38.42 26.32 -7.09
C GLY A 12 37.53 25.19 -6.65
N LEU A 13 36.81 24.62 -7.61
CA LEU A 13 36.73 23.19 -7.87
C LEU A 13 37.06 22.28 -6.67
N LEU A 14 36.03 21.79 -5.97
CA LEU A 14 36.18 20.67 -5.04
C LEU A 14 35.30 19.50 -5.50
N LEU A 15 35.98 18.66 -6.28
CA LEU A 15 35.90 17.20 -6.37
C LEU A 15 34.52 16.55 -6.24
N ALA A 16 34.12 15.96 -7.37
CA ALA A 16 33.14 14.90 -7.46
C ALA A 16 33.41 13.79 -6.44
N ALA A 17 32.60 13.74 -5.39
CA ALA A 17 32.41 12.51 -4.63
C ALA A 17 31.45 11.63 -5.45
N ALA A 18 32.02 10.73 -6.25
CA ALA A 18 31.30 9.58 -6.79
C ALA A 18 30.94 8.65 -5.62
N GLY A 19 29.92 9.03 -4.86
CA GLY A 19 29.23 8.12 -3.96
C GLY A 19 28.53 7.10 -4.81
N VAL A 20 29.09 5.89 -4.90
CA VAL A 20 28.38 4.73 -5.43
C VAL A 20 27.23 4.48 -4.47
N LEU A 21 26.07 5.06 -4.77
CA LEU A 21 24.82 4.71 -4.14
C LEU A 21 24.58 3.25 -4.50
N ALA A 22 24.99 2.34 -3.61
CA ALA A 22 24.52 0.98 -3.66
C ALA A 22 22.99 1.06 -3.65
N PRO A 23 22.29 0.58 -4.70
CA PRO A 23 20.85 0.55 -4.68
C PRO A 23 20.47 -0.39 -3.53
N GLY A 24 20.06 0.20 -2.40
CA GLY A 24 19.36 -0.54 -1.37
C GLY A 24 18.15 -1.15 -2.07
N THR A 25 18.15 -2.47 -2.22
CA THR A 25 16.97 -3.20 -2.69
C THR A 25 15.93 -3.01 -1.60
N ALA A 26 15.13 -1.96 -1.74
CA ALA A 26 13.90 -1.82 -1.00
C ALA A 26 13.10 -3.09 -1.30
N THR A 27 13.05 -4.01 -0.33
CA THR A 27 12.07 -5.08 -0.38
C THR A 27 10.74 -4.38 -0.20
N ALA A 28 10.06 -4.09 -1.31
CA ALA A 28 8.65 -3.79 -1.23
C ALA A 28 8.03 -4.97 -0.48
N ALA A 29 7.39 -4.70 0.66
CA ALA A 29 6.47 -5.68 1.23
C ALA A 29 5.53 -6.08 0.08
N PRO A 30 5.21 -7.37 -0.09
CA PRO A 30 4.21 -7.76 -1.08
C PRO A 30 3.01 -6.83 -0.86
N ALA A 31 2.56 -6.17 -1.92
CA ALA A 31 1.30 -5.42 -1.84
C ALA A 31 0.26 -6.35 -1.19
N PRO A 32 -0.62 -5.85 -0.30
CA PRO A 32 -1.67 -6.68 0.27
C PRO A 32 -2.39 -7.30 -0.92
N ARG A 33 -2.47 -8.64 -0.95
CA ARG A 33 -3.11 -9.37 -2.04
C ARG A 33 -4.56 -8.86 -2.15
N ASP A 34 -4.77 -8.03 -3.16
CA ASP A 34 -5.97 -7.44 -3.74
C ASP A 34 -7.20 -7.20 -2.82
N PHE A 35 -6.93 -6.71 -1.60
CA PHE A 35 -7.91 -6.21 -0.62
C PHE A 35 -8.85 -5.16 -1.23
N GLY A 36 -8.32 -4.31 -2.11
CA GLY A 36 -9.07 -3.26 -2.79
C GLY A 36 -10.22 -3.83 -3.63
N ASP A 37 -9.96 -4.82 -4.47
CA ASP A 37 -10.98 -5.43 -5.33
C ASP A 37 -12.05 -6.16 -4.51
N CYS A 38 -11.65 -6.80 -3.41
CA CYS A 38 -12.59 -7.36 -2.45
C CYS A 38 -13.52 -6.29 -1.86
N MET A 39 -12.97 -5.14 -1.46
CA MET A 39 -13.73 -4.02 -0.90
C MET A 39 -14.61 -3.33 -1.94
N ASP A 40 -14.13 -3.17 -3.17
CA ASP A 40 -14.89 -2.56 -4.26
C ASP A 40 -16.11 -3.43 -4.61
N ILE A 41 -15.95 -4.75 -4.70
CA ILE A 41 -17.09 -5.66 -4.92
C ILE A 41 -18.02 -5.66 -3.70
N ALA A 42 -17.49 -5.86 -2.49
CA ALA A 42 -18.33 -6.00 -1.29
C ALA A 42 -19.08 -4.70 -0.96
N VAL A 43 -18.36 -3.58 -0.86
CA VAL A 43 -18.91 -2.28 -0.44
C VAL A 43 -19.41 -1.47 -1.64
N GLY A 44 -18.59 -1.36 -2.70
CA GLY A 44 -18.90 -0.52 -3.86
C GLY A 44 -20.04 -1.05 -4.72
N GLU A 45 -20.10 -2.37 -4.95
CA GLU A 45 -21.12 -2.98 -5.81
C GLU A 45 -22.31 -3.58 -5.05
N HIS A 46 -22.10 -4.00 -3.79
CA HIS A 46 -23.10 -4.72 -3.01
C HIS A 46 -23.50 -4.07 -1.69
N ASP A 47 -23.02 -2.85 -1.42
CA ASP A 47 -23.36 -2.06 -0.23
C ASP A 47 -23.17 -2.84 1.09
N ALA A 48 -22.19 -3.76 1.14
CA ALA A 48 -21.82 -4.42 2.38
C ALA A 48 -21.30 -3.38 3.38
N ASP A 49 -21.52 -3.68 4.67
CA ASP A 49 -21.04 -2.87 5.77
C ASP A 49 -19.50 -2.79 5.68
N PRO A 50 -18.90 -1.59 5.65
CA PRO A 50 -17.47 -1.44 5.44
C PRO A 50 -16.60 -2.14 6.48
N TRP A 51 -17.07 -2.27 7.73
CA TRP A 51 -16.30 -2.93 8.79
C TRP A 51 -16.34 -4.44 8.64
N ILE A 52 -17.50 -5.00 8.32
CA ILE A 52 -17.64 -6.44 8.02
C ILE A 52 -16.85 -6.79 6.76
N ALA A 53 -16.96 -5.96 5.71
CA ALA A 53 -16.21 -6.13 4.48
C ALA A 53 -14.70 -6.05 4.75
N HIS A 54 -14.22 -5.07 5.51
CA HIS A 54 -12.81 -4.96 5.87
C HIS A 54 -12.32 -6.21 6.61
N ASP A 55 -13.01 -6.65 7.67
CA ASP A 55 -12.61 -7.83 8.46
C ASP A 55 -12.54 -9.10 7.59
N ALA A 56 -13.49 -9.27 6.67
CA ALA A 56 -13.43 -10.33 5.68
C ALA A 56 -12.28 -10.14 4.68
N CYS A 57 -12.16 -8.95 4.10
CA CYS A 57 -11.17 -8.52 3.09
C CYS A 57 -9.72 -8.65 3.55
N ASP A 58 -9.45 -8.46 4.84
CA ASP A 58 -8.11 -8.55 5.42
C ASP A 58 -7.67 -10.01 5.69
N SER A 59 -8.60 -10.97 5.67
CA SER A 59 -8.25 -12.37 5.96
C SER A 59 -7.35 -12.99 4.87
N PRO A 60 -6.27 -13.71 5.25
CA PRO A 60 -5.41 -14.36 4.26
C PRO A 60 -6.02 -15.63 3.67
N GLU A 61 -7.06 -16.21 4.27
CA GLU A 61 -7.72 -17.42 3.79
C GLU A 61 -9.08 -17.14 3.15
N LEU A 62 -9.27 -17.61 1.92
CA LEU A 62 -10.54 -17.52 1.19
C LEU A 62 -11.73 -18.07 1.98
N THR A 63 -11.53 -19.18 2.70
CA THR A 63 -12.58 -19.81 3.52
C THR A 63 -13.01 -18.92 4.68
N THR A 64 -12.07 -18.21 5.31
CA THR A 64 -12.34 -17.29 6.41
C THR A 64 -13.08 -16.05 5.89
N CYS A 65 -12.64 -15.47 4.77
CA CYS A 65 -13.40 -14.41 4.08
C CYS A 65 -14.84 -14.81 3.82
N TYR A 66 -15.02 -15.97 3.16
CA TYR A 66 -16.34 -16.43 2.75
C TYR A 66 -17.26 -16.62 3.95
N ARG A 67 -16.73 -17.15 5.06
CA ARG A 67 -17.48 -17.34 6.30
C ARG A 67 -17.95 -16.02 6.89
N ILE A 68 -17.07 -15.02 7.04
CA ILE A 68 -17.42 -13.73 7.66
C ILE A 68 -18.57 -13.04 6.91
N LEU A 69 -18.43 -12.90 5.59
CA LEU A 69 -19.47 -12.26 4.77
C LEU A 69 -20.76 -13.09 4.74
N ARG A 70 -20.66 -14.42 4.69
CA ARG A 70 -21.83 -15.29 4.68
C ARG A 70 -22.59 -15.26 6.00
N ASP A 71 -21.90 -15.18 7.12
CA ASP A 71 -22.54 -15.11 8.43
C ASP A 71 -23.29 -13.78 8.59
N ALA A 72 -22.80 -12.70 7.98
CA ALA A 72 -23.45 -11.39 7.98
C ALA A 72 -24.62 -11.26 6.97
N TYR A 73 -24.45 -11.75 5.74
CA TYR A 73 -25.37 -11.48 4.61
C TYR A 73 -26.13 -12.72 4.10
N GLY A 74 -25.88 -13.89 4.70
CA GLY A 74 -26.40 -15.17 4.24
C GLY A 74 -25.71 -15.68 2.98
N ARG A 75 -26.35 -16.62 2.28
CA ARG A 75 -25.82 -17.13 1.00
C ARG A 75 -26.12 -16.14 -0.11
N GLN A 76 -25.11 -15.36 -0.47
CA GLN A 76 -25.13 -14.52 -1.66
C GLN A 76 -24.12 -15.03 -2.69
N PRO A 77 -24.42 -14.91 -3.99
CA PRO A 77 -23.50 -15.35 -5.05
C PRO A 77 -22.21 -14.52 -5.07
N TRP A 78 -22.31 -13.21 -4.81
CA TRP A 78 -21.19 -12.28 -4.87
C TRP A 78 -20.10 -12.50 -3.81
N ILE A 79 -20.41 -13.18 -2.71
CA ILE A 79 -19.47 -13.37 -1.61
C ILE A 79 -18.23 -14.15 -2.06
N LEU A 80 -18.44 -15.21 -2.84
CA LEU A 80 -17.32 -16.01 -3.33
C LEU A 80 -16.47 -15.22 -4.34
N ASP A 81 -17.11 -14.37 -5.14
CA ASP A 81 -16.44 -13.57 -6.16
C ASP A 81 -15.57 -12.49 -5.49
N ALA A 82 -16.11 -11.76 -4.51
CA ALA A 82 -15.36 -10.81 -3.69
C ALA A 82 -14.17 -11.46 -2.97
N CYS A 83 -14.37 -12.66 -2.39
CA CYS A 83 -13.31 -13.39 -1.69
C CYS A 83 -12.24 -14.00 -2.62
N LYS A 84 -12.52 -14.17 -3.91
CA LYS A 84 -11.54 -14.66 -4.89
C LYS A 84 -10.70 -13.54 -5.46
N ALA A 85 -11.31 -12.36 -5.66
CA ALA A 85 -10.68 -11.18 -6.24
C ALA A 85 -9.35 -10.81 -5.56
N ARG A 86 -9.21 -11.04 -4.25
CA ARG A 86 -7.97 -10.87 -3.48
C ARG A 86 -6.79 -11.80 -3.83
N THR A 87 -6.99 -12.75 -4.74
CA THR A 87 -6.04 -13.85 -4.99
C THR A 87 -5.52 -13.85 -6.43
N GLU A 88 -6.18 -13.14 -7.34
CA GLU A 88 -6.00 -13.21 -8.80
C GLU A 88 -5.61 -11.86 -9.38
#